data_AF-A0A843RYW4-F1
#
_entry.id   AF-A0A843RYW4-F1
#
_cell.length_a   1.000
_cell.length_b   1.000
_cell.length_c   1.000
_cell.angle_alpha   90.00
_cell.angle_beta   90.00
_cell.angle_gamma   90.00
#
_symmetry.space_group_name_H-M   'P 1'
#
loop_
_entity.id
_entity.type
_entity.pdbx_description
1 polymer ?
#
loop_
_entity_poly.entity_id
_entity_poly.type
_entity_poly.pdbx_seq_one_letter_code
_entity_poly.pdbx_strand_id
1 'polypeptide(L)'
;MTILRSILERGYFPKELPPAFFTEAFAAYASTKTGRAALDDYKAAEGFTECVGFDLALPGVARRPLRIPHPVHFVKLARLTSKNFRRLLTKSASPFSKSRPIYSVGRFRAINPNVRPANLARERAASRAGASHLVRLDVSHFYPSLYTHAVGWAVDPRLPARGGGASADRSPRETAPRALLSLVRRFRDRV
;
A
#
# COMPACT_ATOMS: atom_id res chain seq x y z
N MET A 1 1.55 -16.78 -16.90
CA MET A 1 1.72 -15.33 -16.60
C MET A 1 2.19 -15.17 -15.15
N THR A 2 3.26 -14.43 -14.88
CA THR A 2 3.82 -14.28 -13.51
C THR A 2 3.16 -13.13 -12.75
N ILE A 3 3.19 -13.18 -11.41
CA ILE A 3 2.66 -12.09 -10.54
C ILE A 3 3.35 -10.76 -10.88
N LEU A 4 4.66 -10.78 -11.10
CA LEU A 4 5.42 -9.59 -11.51
C LEU A 4 4.84 -8.97 -12.79
N ARG A 5 4.67 -9.78 -13.85
CA ARG A 5 4.11 -9.30 -15.12
C ARG A 5 2.72 -8.71 -14.91
N SER A 6 1.85 -9.36 -14.13
CA SER A 6 0.52 -8.84 -13.82
C SER A 6 0.56 -7.48 -13.11
N ILE A 7 1.48 -7.30 -12.15
CA ILE A 7 1.65 -6.01 -11.44
C ILE A 7 2.13 -4.92 -12.39
N LEU A 8 3.06 -5.23 -13.30
CA LEU A 8 3.56 -4.26 -14.29
C LEU A 8 2.49 -3.87 -15.31
N GLU A 9 1.73 -4.85 -15.80
CA GLU A 9 0.73 -4.66 -16.85
C GLU A 9 -0.54 -3.96 -16.35
N ARG A 10 -0.95 -4.23 -15.11
CA ARG A 10 -2.26 -3.80 -14.60
C ARG A 10 -2.20 -3.07 -13.26
N GLY A 11 -1.00 -2.78 -12.78
CA GLY A 11 -0.76 -2.10 -11.50
C GLY A 11 0.08 -0.83 -11.63
N TYR A 12 0.74 -0.58 -12.76
CA TYR A 12 1.61 0.58 -12.91
C TYR A 12 0.81 1.89 -13.02
N PHE A 13 -0.07 1.98 -14.01
CA PHE A 13 -0.89 3.17 -14.20
C PHE A 13 -2.10 3.20 -13.25
N PRO A 14 -2.56 4.37 -12.79
CA PRO A 14 -3.82 4.51 -12.05
C PRO A 14 -5.02 4.05 -12.88
N LYS A 15 -6.11 3.60 -12.22
CA LYS A 15 -7.32 3.11 -12.91
C LYS A 15 -8.18 4.26 -13.43
N GLU A 16 -7.87 5.45 -12.95
CA GLU A 16 -8.52 6.71 -13.23
C GLU A 16 -8.04 7.31 -14.57
N LEU A 17 -6.96 6.78 -15.17
CA LEU A 17 -6.54 7.17 -16.51
C LEU A 17 -7.53 6.66 -17.57
N PRO A 18 -7.70 7.40 -18.69
CA PRO A 18 -8.48 6.94 -19.82
C PRO A 18 -8.04 5.56 -20.32
N PRO A 19 -8.96 4.74 -20.89
CA PRO A 19 -8.64 3.40 -21.38
C PRO A 19 -7.55 3.32 -22.46
N ALA A 20 -7.23 4.45 -23.12
CA ALA A 20 -6.13 4.54 -24.08
C ALA A 20 -4.74 4.38 -23.43
N PHE A 21 -4.62 4.49 -22.11
CA PHE A 21 -3.37 4.32 -21.39
C PHE A 21 -3.23 2.89 -20.86
N PHE A 22 -2.33 2.12 -21.47
CA PHE A 22 -2.03 0.74 -21.09
C PHE A 22 -0.52 0.54 -20.90
N THR A 23 -0.15 -0.43 -20.06
CA THR A 23 1.26 -0.72 -19.72
C THR A 23 1.68 -2.13 -20.14
N GLU A 24 0.97 -2.71 -21.13
CA GLU A 24 1.25 -4.05 -21.66
C GLU A 24 2.60 -4.13 -22.36
N ALA A 25 2.90 -3.19 -23.26
CA ALA A 25 4.20 -3.11 -23.93
C ALA A 25 5.34 -2.91 -22.92
N PHE A 26 5.12 -2.06 -21.92
CA PHE A 26 6.06 -1.85 -20.82
C PHE A 26 6.30 -3.14 -20.02
N ALA A 27 5.25 -3.85 -19.64
CA ALA A 27 5.35 -5.10 -18.90
C ALA A 27 6.04 -6.20 -19.72
N ALA A 28 5.78 -6.26 -21.02
CA ALA A 28 6.45 -7.16 -21.95
C ALA A 28 7.95 -6.86 -22.00
N TYR A 29 8.34 -5.60 -22.25
CA TYR A 29 9.73 -5.16 -22.28
C TYR A 29 10.45 -5.42 -20.96
N ALA A 30 9.90 -4.97 -19.84
CA ALA A 30 10.49 -5.13 -18.50
C ALA A 30 10.60 -6.61 -18.06
N SER A 31 9.88 -7.52 -18.72
CA SER A 31 9.97 -8.96 -18.47
C SER A 31 11.12 -9.63 -19.23
N THR A 32 11.66 -9.03 -20.29
CA THR A 32 12.77 -9.56 -21.10
C THR A 32 14.12 -9.46 -20.39
N LYS A 33 15.11 -10.26 -20.81
CA LYS A 33 16.48 -10.19 -20.25
C LYS A 33 17.12 -8.82 -20.49
N THR A 34 16.98 -8.29 -21.70
CA THR A 34 17.52 -6.98 -22.10
C THR A 34 16.85 -5.85 -21.35
N GLY A 35 15.52 -5.83 -21.27
CA GLY A 35 14.78 -4.82 -20.54
C GLY A 35 15.07 -4.85 -19.03
N ARG A 36 15.26 -6.03 -18.44
CA ARG A 36 15.69 -6.13 -17.03
C ARG A 36 17.06 -5.50 -16.81
N ALA A 37 18.03 -5.82 -17.67
CA ALA A 37 19.37 -5.25 -17.59
C ALA A 37 19.36 -3.72 -17.71
N ALA A 38 18.63 -3.17 -18.69
CA ALA A 38 18.50 -1.73 -18.88
C ALA A 38 17.85 -1.03 -17.66
N LEU A 39 16.82 -1.63 -17.07
CA LEU A 39 16.16 -1.08 -15.88
C LEU A 39 17.02 -1.15 -14.61
N ASP A 40 17.92 -2.14 -14.53
CA ASP A 40 18.85 -2.30 -13.41
C ASP A 40 20.06 -1.38 -13.53
N ASP A 41 20.52 -1.11 -14.75
CA ASP A 41 21.61 -0.18 -15.06
C ASP A 41 21.21 1.29 -14.86
N TYR A 42 19.91 1.61 -14.97
CA TYR A 42 19.43 2.97 -14.73
C TYR A 42 19.75 3.47 -13.32
N LYS A 43 20.49 4.57 -13.28
CA LYS A 43 20.81 5.36 -12.08
C LYS A 43 20.26 6.78 -12.27
N ALA A 44 19.40 7.20 -11.35
CA ALA A 44 18.97 8.59 -11.31
C ALA A 44 20.15 9.49 -10.92
N ALA A 45 20.27 10.65 -11.54
CA ALA A 45 21.38 11.59 -11.31
C ALA A 45 21.54 11.96 -9.83
N GLU A 46 20.41 12.19 -9.14
CA GLU A 46 20.38 12.58 -7.72
C GLU A 46 20.00 11.43 -6.78
N GLY A 47 19.95 10.18 -7.28
CA GLY A 47 19.57 9.01 -6.49
C GLY A 47 18.07 8.89 -6.17
N PHE A 48 17.25 9.86 -6.58
CA PHE A 48 15.79 9.79 -6.49
C PHE A 48 15.12 10.12 -7.83
N THR A 49 13.85 9.77 -7.95
CA THR A 49 13.00 10.14 -9.09
C THR A 49 11.71 10.73 -8.60
N GLU A 50 11.15 11.66 -9.37
CA GLU A 50 9.87 12.25 -9.08
C GLU A 50 8.71 11.47 -9.71
N CYS A 51 7.52 11.67 -9.15
CA CYS A 51 6.30 11.15 -9.75
C CYS A 51 5.69 12.22 -10.66
N VAL A 52 5.14 11.80 -11.79
CA VAL A 52 4.32 12.65 -12.64
C VAL A 52 2.96 12.85 -11.98
N GLY A 53 2.63 14.08 -11.60
CA GLY A 53 1.34 14.43 -11.00
C GLY A 53 0.27 14.71 -12.06
N PHE A 54 -0.97 14.35 -11.78
CA PHE A 54 -2.14 14.75 -12.55
C PHE A 54 -3.38 14.81 -11.66
N ASP A 55 -4.35 15.64 -12.01
CA ASP A 55 -5.54 15.85 -11.19
C ASP A 55 -6.76 15.16 -11.77
N LEU A 56 -7.39 14.32 -10.95
CA LEU A 56 -8.69 13.76 -11.26
C LEU A 56 -9.79 14.74 -10.85
N ALA A 57 -10.66 15.08 -11.81
CA ALA A 57 -11.90 15.80 -11.52
C ALA A 57 -12.82 14.95 -10.63
N LEU A 58 -13.28 15.51 -9.51
CA LEU A 58 -14.37 14.94 -8.72
C LEU A 58 -15.67 15.68 -9.05
N PRO A 59 -16.85 15.09 -8.76
CA PRO A 59 -18.11 15.82 -8.84
C PRO A 59 -18.04 17.13 -8.04
N GLY A 60 -18.41 18.24 -8.66
CA GLY A 60 -18.28 19.59 -8.09
C GLY A 60 -16.94 20.27 -8.46
N VAL A 61 -16.39 21.06 -7.52
CA VAL A 61 -15.17 21.87 -7.74
C VAL A 61 -13.90 21.14 -7.28
N ALA A 62 -14.04 20.06 -6.52
CA ALA A 62 -12.90 19.36 -5.92
C ALA A 62 -12.06 18.59 -6.94
N ARG A 63 -10.75 18.50 -6.67
CA ARG A 63 -9.79 17.71 -7.44
C ARG A 63 -9.10 16.70 -6.53
N ARG A 64 -8.80 15.52 -7.06
CA ARG A 64 -7.97 14.52 -6.39
C ARG A 64 -6.62 14.45 -7.09
N PRO A 65 -5.52 14.88 -6.44
CA PRO A 65 -4.19 14.73 -7.01
C PRO A 65 -3.81 13.25 -7.03
N LEU A 66 -3.39 12.79 -8.21
CA LEU A 66 -2.88 11.47 -8.47
C LEU A 66 -1.45 11.59 -8.99
N ARG A 67 -0.66 10.52 -8.82
CA ARG A 67 0.76 10.52 -9.15
C ARG A 67 1.16 9.19 -9.78
N ILE A 68 1.97 9.25 -10.83
CA ILE A 68 2.53 8.09 -11.52
C ILE A 68 4.03 8.03 -11.19
N PRO A 69 4.52 6.96 -10.56
CA PRO A 69 5.93 6.85 -10.23
C PRO A 69 6.78 6.62 -11.48
N HIS A 70 8.06 6.95 -11.39
CA HIS A 70 9.04 6.60 -12.43
C HIS A 70 9.06 5.08 -12.69
N PRO A 71 9.10 4.62 -13.96
CA PRO A 71 8.93 3.20 -14.30
C PRO A 71 10.00 2.30 -13.66
N VAL A 72 11.25 2.79 -13.56
CA VAL A 72 12.35 2.02 -12.94
C VAL A 72 12.09 1.74 -11.46
N HIS A 73 11.69 2.75 -10.68
CA HIS A 73 11.42 2.57 -9.26
C HIS A 73 10.17 1.71 -9.04
N PHE A 74 9.16 1.86 -9.90
CA PHE A 74 8.01 0.98 -9.88
C PHE A 74 8.38 -0.48 -10.12
N VAL A 75 9.24 -0.78 -11.10
CA VAL A 75 9.70 -2.16 -11.36
C VAL A 75 10.47 -2.72 -10.18
N LYS A 76 11.38 -1.94 -9.58
CA LYS A 76 12.13 -2.35 -8.38
C LYS A 76 11.18 -2.72 -7.24
N LEU A 77 10.16 -1.88 -6.99
CA LEU A 77 9.12 -2.17 -6.01
C LEU A 77 8.31 -3.42 -6.37
N ALA A 78 7.82 -3.53 -7.62
CA ALA A 78 7.03 -4.65 -8.10
C ALA A 78 7.79 -5.98 -8.00
N ARG A 79 9.10 -6.00 -8.27
CA ARG A 79 9.97 -7.17 -8.08
C ARG A 79 9.99 -7.60 -6.62
N LEU A 80 10.23 -6.67 -5.69
CA LEU A 80 10.21 -6.96 -4.24
C LEU A 80 8.83 -7.43 -3.75
N THR A 81 7.76 -6.78 -4.19
CA THR A 81 6.39 -7.14 -3.86
C THR A 81 6.03 -8.52 -4.39
N SER A 82 6.38 -8.83 -5.65
CA SER A 82 6.12 -10.13 -6.27
C SER A 82 6.87 -11.27 -5.59
N LYS A 83 8.15 -11.06 -5.22
CA LYS A 83 8.97 -12.02 -4.46
C LYS A 83 8.36 -12.35 -3.09
N ASN A 84 7.79 -11.36 -2.42
CA ASN A 84 7.25 -11.49 -1.07
C ASN A 84 5.71 -11.59 -1.01
N PHE A 85 5.07 -11.82 -2.16
CA PHE A 85 3.63 -11.57 -2.33
C PHE A 85 2.76 -12.35 -1.36
N ARG A 86 3.02 -13.65 -1.20
CA ARG A 86 2.29 -14.52 -0.26
C ARG A 86 2.37 -14.00 1.18
N ARG A 87 3.57 -13.61 1.63
CA ARG A 87 3.79 -13.07 2.98
C ARG A 87 3.02 -11.77 3.21
N LEU A 88 2.99 -10.89 2.21
CA LEU A 88 2.22 -9.65 2.25
C LEU A 88 0.71 -9.92 2.35
N LEU A 89 0.18 -10.86 1.56
CA LEU A 89 -1.22 -11.24 1.63
C LEU A 89 -1.61 -11.81 2.99
N THR A 90 -0.78 -12.69 3.58
CA THR A 90 -1.00 -13.21 4.94
C THR A 90 -1.07 -12.08 5.98
N LYS A 91 -0.15 -11.11 5.90
CA LYS A 91 -0.13 -9.97 6.82
C LYS A 91 -1.33 -9.03 6.65
N SER A 92 -1.91 -8.98 5.46
CA SER A 92 -3.11 -8.18 5.18
C SER A 92 -4.45 -8.83 5.61
N ALA A 93 -4.41 -10.07 6.10
CA ALA A 93 -5.60 -10.88 6.38
C ALA A 93 -6.30 -10.57 7.72
N SER A 94 -6.58 -9.28 7.99
CA SER A 94 -7.37 -8.89 9.16
C SER A 94 -8.87 -9.16 8.94
N PRO A 95 -9.61 -9.69 9.93
CA PRO A 95 -11.05 -9.91 9.84
C PRO A 95 -11.85 -8.60 9.70
N PHE A 96 -11.29 -7.47 10.15
CA PHE A 96 -11.93 -6.16 10.07
C PHE A 96 -11.69 -5.46 8.72
N SER A 97 -10.69 -5.89 7.95
CA SER A 97 -10.31 -5.23 6.70
C SER A 97 -11.24 -5.63 5.55
N LYS A 98 -12.15 -4.73 5.18
CA LYS A 98 -13.01 -4.90 3.99
C LYS A 98 -12.26 -4.63 2.68
N SER A 99 -11.12 -3.95 2.75
CA SER A 99 -10.22 -3.67 1.62
C SER A 99 -9.06 -4.67 1.51
N ARG A 100 -9.17 -5.87 2.09
CA ARG A 100 -8.14 -6.91 1.97
C ARG A 100 -7.78 -7.13 0.49
N PRO A 101 -6.50 -7.09 0.10
CA PRO A 101 -6.09 -7.30 -1.29
C PRO A 101 -6.37 -8.75 -1.72
N ILE A 102 -6.98 -8.89 -2.89
CA ILE A 102 -7.17 -10.14 -3.59
C ILE A 102 -6.45 -10.04 -4.93
N TYR A 103 -5.59 -11.01 -5.19
CA TYR A 103 -4.96 -11.18 -6.49
C TYR A 103 -5.95 -11.82 -7.46
N SER A 104 -6.14 -11.20 -8.61
CA SER A 104 -7.05 -11.70 -9.64
C SER A 104 -6.40 -11.61 -11.01
N VAL A 105 -6.34 -12.73 -11.70
CA VAL A 105 -5.91 -12.80 -13.10
C VAL A 105 -7.10 -12.43 -13.99
N GLY A 106 -6.86 -11.76 -15.11
CA GLY A 106 -7.91 -11.47 -16.10
C GLY A 106 -8.80 -10.27 -15.79
N ARG A 107 -8.69 -9.63 -14.61
CA ARG A 107 -9.42 -8.38 -14.31
C ARG A 107 -8.63 -7.14 -14.77
N PHE A 108 -9.32 -6.00 -14.83
CA PHE A 108 -8.73 -4.69 -15.18
C PHE A 108 -7.53 -4.30 -14.28
N ARG A 109 -7.58 -4.69 -12.99
CA ARG A 109 -6.47 -4.56 -12.03
C ARG A 109 -5.96 -5.91 -11.59
N ALA A 110 -4.64 -6.03 -11.40
CA ALA A 110 -4.01 -7.24 -10.86
C ALA A 110 -4.38 -7.49 -9.38
N ILE A 111 -4.61 -6.42 -8.62
CA ILE A 111 -4.99 -6.48 -7.20
C ILE A 111 -6.28 -5.70 -7.02
N ASN A 112 -7.27 -6.34 -6.40
CA ASN A 112 -8.57 -5.76 -6.12
C ASN A 112 -8.89 -5.88 -4.62
N PRO A 113 -9.68 -4.96 -4.04
CA PRO A 113 -10.18 -5.15 -2.69
C PRO A 113 -11.17 -6.33 -2.65
N ASN A 114 -11.21 -7.02 -1.50
CA ASN A 114 -12.16 -8.10 -1.23
C ASN A 114 -13.62 -7.63 -1.40
N VAL A 115 -13.93 -6.47 -0.82
CA VAL A 115 -15.23 -5.84 -0.98
C VAL A 115 -15.14 -4.74 -2.03
N ARG A 116 -16.06 -4.76 -3.01
CA ARG A 116 -16.19 -3.68 -3.98
C ARG A 116 -16.66 -2.40 -3.29
N PRO A 117 -16.16 -1.21 -3.68
CA PRO A 117 -16.61 0.05 -3.11
C PRO A 117 -18.14 0.23 -3.09
N ALA A 118 -18.84 -0.23 -4.13
CA ALA A 118 -20.30 -0.19 -4.22
C ALA A 118 -21.02 -0.96 -3.09
N ASN A 119 -20.38 -1.99 -2.53
CA ASN A 119 -20.96 -2.83 -1.47
C ASN A 119 -20.65 -2.30 -0.06
N LEU A 120 -19.86 -1.23 0.08
CA LEU A 120 -19.46 -0.72 1.40
C LEU A 120 -20.65 -0.24 2.24
N ALA A 121 -21.71 0.29 1.61
CA ALA A 121 -22.92 0.68 2.33
C ALA A 121 -23.57 -0.52 3.04
N ARG A 122 -23.68 -1.65 2.33
CA ARG A 122 -24.21 -2.91 2.86
C ARG A 122 -23.33 -3.45 3.99
N GLU A 123 -22.01 -3.50 3.80
CA GLU A 123 -21.09 -3.95 4.86
C GLU A 123 -21.22 -3.08 6.12
N ARG A 124 -21.32 -1.75 5.96
CA ARG A 124 -21.51 -0.84 7.10
C ARG A 124 -22.86 -1.05 7.79
N ALA A 125 -23.92 -1.38 7.06
CA ALA A 125 -25.22 -1.68 7.66
C ALA A 125 -25.15 -2.99 8.45
N ALA A 126 -24.56 -4.03 7.87
CA ALA A 126 -24.36 -5.33 8.53
C ALA A 126 -23.51 -5.20 9.80
N SER A 127 -22.39 -4.46 9.76
CA SER A 127 -21.54 -4.23 10.93
C SER A 127 -22.20 -3.38 12.03
N ARG A 128 -23.29 -2.68 11.72
CA ARG A 128 -24.05 -1.87 12.69
C ARG A 128 -25.26 -2.60 13.28
N ALA A 129 -25.69 -3.70 12.67
CA ALA A 129 -26.83 -4.46 13.14
C ALA A 129 -26.60 -4.94 14.59
N GLY A 130 -27.51 -4.59 15.50
CA GLY A 130 -27.44 -4.98 16.92
C GLY A 130 -26.47 -4.15 17.78
N ALA A 131 -25.80 -3.14 17.23
CA ALA A 131 -24.93 -2.25 18.02
C ALA A 131 -25.72 -1.05 18.58
N SER A 132 -25.56 -0.77 19.87
CA SER A 132 -26.18 0.39 20.53
C SER A 132 -25.41 1.70 20.29
N HIS A 133 -24.12 1.60 19.98
CA HIS A 133 -23.23 2.76 19.81
C HIS A 133 -22.38 2.59 18.55
N LEU A 134 -22.13 3.70 17.85
CA LEU A 134 -21.29 3.72 16.65
C LEU A 134 -20.12 4.67 16.85
N VAL A 135 -18.91 4.13 16.74
CA VAL A 135 -17.69 4.93 16.63
C VAL A 135 -17.40 5.18 15.17
N ARG A 136 -17.40 6.45 14.76
CA ARG A 136 -17.03 6.88 13.41
C ARG A 136 -15.67 7.55 13.44
N LEU A 137 -14.73 7.00 12.69
CA LEU A 137 -13.37 7.50 12.57
C LEU A 137 -13.01 7.54 11.08
N ASP A 138 -12.22 8.55 10.71
CA ASP A 138 -11.62 8.67 9.39
C ASP A 138 -10.21 9.25 9.53
N VAL A 139 -9.32 8.90 8.60
CA VAL A 139 -7.93 9.36 8.60
C VAL A 139 -7.69 10.25 7.40
N SER A 140 -7.62 11.57 7.64
CA SER A 140 -7.27 12.55 6.63
C SER A 140 -5.88 12.27 6.06
N HIS A 141 -5.76 12.29 4.73
CA HIS A 141 -4.47 12.13 4.04
C HIS A 141 -3.64 10.91 4.47
N PHE A 142 -4.27 9.75 4.69
CA PHE A 142 -3.64 8.53 5.21
C PHE A 142 -2.20 8.25 4.73
N TYR A 143 -1.96 8.24 3.40
CA TYR A 143 -0.63 7.93 2.88
C TYR A 143 0.39 9.06 3.12
N PRO A 144 0.11 10.34 2.78
CA PRO A 144 0.99 11.45 3.15
C PRO A 144 1.27 11.59 4.65
N SER A 145 0.30 11.25 5.51
CA SER A 145 0.42 11.41 6.97
C SER A 145 1.06 10.20 7.67
N LEU A 146 1.51 9.18 6.92
CA LEU A 146 1.99 7.93 7.50
C LEU A 146 3.44 8.05 7.98
N TYR A 147 3.65 7.92 9.29
CA TYR A 147 4.99 7.74 9.84
C TYR A 147 5.54 6.37 9.41
N THR A 148 6.51 6.36 8.49
CA THR A 148 6.97 5.14 7.79
C THR A 148 7.52 4.07 8.73
N HIS A 149 8.16 4.45 9.83
CA HIS A 149 8.62 3.51 10.86
C HIS A 149 7.47 2.74 11.53
N ALA A 150 6.27 3.34 11.63
CA ALA A 150 5.10 2.67 12.19
C ALA A 150 4.70 1.44 11.38
N VAL A 151 4.93 1.43 10.06
CA VAL A 151 4.66 0.27 9.19
C VAL A 151 5.57 -0.89 9.59
N GLY A 152 6.87 -0.63 9.80
CA GLY A 152 7.81 -1.64 10.26
C GLY A 152 7.38 -2.24 11.59
N TRP A 153 7.06 -1.39 12.56
CA TRP A 153 6.62 -1.80 13.90
C TRP A 153 5.32 -2.60 13.89
N ALA A 154 4.37 -2.24 13.03
CA ALA A 154 3.12 -2.98 12.87
C ALA A 154 3.33 -4.38 12.26
N VAL A 155 4.31 -4.53 11.36
CA VAL A 155 4.61 -5.82 10.70
C VAL A 155 5.40 -6.76 11.61
N ASP A 156 6.39 -6.20 12.31
CA ASP A 156 7.24 -6.90 13.29
C ASP A 156 7.38 -6.07 14.58
N PRO A 157 6.60 -6.42 15.62
CA PRO A 157 6.62 -5.74 16.92
C PRO A 157 7.96 -5.80 17.66
N ARG A 158 8.93 -6.61 17.20
CA ARG A 158 10.27 -6.73 17.80
C ARG A 158 11.27 -5.74 17.19
N LEU A 159 10.94 -5.12 16.05
CA LEU A 159 11.81 -4.13 15.41
C LEU A 159 12.12 -2.90 16.28
N PRO A 160 11.18 -2.31 17.03
CA PRO A 160 11.50 -1.19 17.93
C PRO A 160 12.58 -1.55 18.95
N ALA A 161 12.58 -2.77 19.48
CA ALA A 161 13.54 -3.21 20.50
C ALA A 161 14.95 -3.42 19.94
N ARG A 162 15.09 -3.66 18.64
CA ARG A 162 16.39 -3.85 17.98
C ARG A 162 17.05 -2.53 17.55
N GLY A 163 16.26 -1.47 17.34
CA GLY A 163 16.76 -0.14 16.98
C GLY A 163 17.24 0.71 18.17
N GLY A 164 17.16 0.19 19.40
CA GLY A 164 17.56 0.88 20.63
C GLY A 164 19.00 0.63 21.07
N GLY A 165 19.86 0.09 20.20
CA GLY A 165 21.30 0.01 20.46
C GLY A 165 21.99 1.28 19.98
N ALA A 166 22.59 2.04 20.92
CA ALA A 166 23.41 3.25 20.75
C ALA A 166 22.71 4.61 20.89
N SER A 167 22.27 4.94 22.11
CA SER A 167 22.60 6.22 22.77
C SER A 167 22.13 6.16 24.23
N ALA A 168 23.02 5.74 25.11
CA ALA A 168 22.87 5.93 26.55
C ALA A 168 23.20 7.39 26.87
N ASP A 169 22.31 8.32 26.53
CA ASP A 169 22.17 9.63 27.17
C ASP A 169 20.98 10.38 26.55
N ARG A 170 19.86 10.45 27.29
CA ARG A 170 18.88 11.56 27.30
C ARG A 170 17.71 11.22 28.22
N SER A 171 17.42 12.18 29.10
CA SER A 171 16.41 12.17 30.16
C SER A 171 14.95 11.94 29.68
N PRO A 172 13.98 11.76 30.59
CA PRO A 172 12.71 11.10 30.30
C PRO A 172 11.77 12.01 29.48
N ARG A 173 11.69 11.78 28.18
CA ARG A 173 10.50 12.08 27.39
C ARG A 173 9.75 10.78 27.11
N GLU A 174 8.93 10.47 28.09
CA GLU A 174 7.99 9.38 28.15
C GLU A 174 6.91 9.51 27.05
N THR A 175 6.37 8.37 26.60
CA THR A 175 4.95 8.10 26.22
C THR A 175 4.53 7.72 24.79
N ALA A 176 5.29 7.90 23.70
CA ALA A 176 4.77 7.49 22.38
C ALA A 176 4.86 5.97 22.06
N PRO A 177 6.02 5.29 22.22
CA PRO A 177 6.15 3.91 21.71
C PRO A 177 5.45 2.87 22.59
N ARG A 178 5.33 3.10 23.91
CA ARG A 178 4.66 2.17 24.83
C ARG A 178 3.14 2.19 24.67
N ALA A 179 2.54 3.35 24.39
CA ALA A 179 1.10 3.48 24.18
C ALA A 179 0.63 2.78 22.89
N LEU A 180 1.41 2.89 21.81
CA LEU A 180 1.10 2.20 20.55
C LEU A 180 1.24 0.67 20.69
N LEU A 181 2.30 0.22 21.36
CA LEU A 181 2.53 -1.22 21.63
C LEU A 181 1.47 -1.82 22.57
N SER A 182 1.02 -1.05 23.57
CA SER A 182 -0.04 -1.50 24.49
C SER A 182 -1.40 -1.54 23.81
N LEU A 183 -1.69 -0.61 22.89
CA LEU A 183 -2.90 -0.62 22.06
C LEU A 183 -2.92 -1.83 21.13
N VAL A 184 -1.81 -2.12 20.44
CA VAL A 184 -1.68 -3.28 19.54
C VAL A 184 -1.78 -4.61 20.29
N ARG A 185 -1.22 -4.71 21.52
CA ARG A 185 -1.36 -5.91 22.36
C ARG A 185 -2.78 -6.10 22.89
N ARG A 186 -3.42 -5.05 23.42
CA ARG A 186 -4.79 -5.13 23.95
C ARG A 186 -5.84 -5.48 22.90
N PHE A 187 -5.63 -5.13 21.63
CA PHE A 187 -6.50 -5.55 20.54
C PHE A 187 -6.33 -7.03 20.15
N ARG A 188 -5.19 -7.66 20.47
CA ARG A 188 -4.94 -9.06 20.18
C ARG A 188 -5.49 -10.01 21.25
N ASP A 189 -5.53 -9.55 22.50
CA ASP A 189 -5.90 -10.39 23.65
C ASP A 189 -7.40 -10.30 24.03
N ARG A 190 -8.20 -9.54 23.25
CA ARG A 190 -9.67 -9.42 23.41
C ARG A 190 -10.48 -10.03 22.25
N VAL A 191 -9.85 -10.88 21.44
CA VAL A 191 -10.48 -11.68 20.38
C VAL A 191 -10.07 -13.13 20.59
#